data_AF-A0AAW5TP37-F1
#
_entry.id   AF-A0AAW5TP37-F1
#
_cell.length_a   1.000
_cell.length_b   1.000
_cell.length_c   1.000
_cell.angle_alpha   90.00
_cell.angle_beta   90.00
_cell.angle_gamma   90.00
#
_symmetry.space_group_name_H-M   'P 1'
#
loop_
_entity.id
_entity.type
_entity.pdbx_description
1 polymer ?
#
loop_
_entity_poly.entity_id
_entity_poly.type
_entity_poly.pdbx_seq_one_letter_code
_entity_poly.pdbx_strand_id
1 'polypeptide(L)'
;MALDGLDFTVEKGAIHGLVGRNGAGKTTLMKCLFNLIRPTSGIVNVFGHPAGQMAHKVGGLIEMPAFYKHLNGRQNLALFAGYF
;
A
#
# COMPACT_ATOMS: atom_id res chain seq x y z
N MET A 1 1.39 7.72 18.66
CA MET A 1 2.41 7.41 17.61
C MET A 1 1.93 6.18 16.87
N ALA A 2 1.95 6.19 15.54
CA ALA A 2 1.37 5.10 14.74
C ALA A 2 2.42 4.06 14.31
N LEU A 3 3.68 4.46 14.11
CA LEU A 3 4.81 3.57 13.84
C LEU A 3 5.97 4.03 14.71
N ASP A 4 6.69 3.10 15.32
CA ASP A 4 7.84 3.37 16.20
C ASP A 4 8.85 2.21 16.07
N GLY A 5 10.12 2.54 15.79
CA GLY A 5 11.23 1.57 15.69
C GLY A 5 10.99 0.38 14.73
N LEU A 6 10.38 0.61 13.57
CA LEU A 6 10.07 -0.48 12.62
C LEU A 6 11.20 -0.69 11.61
N ASP A 7 11.84 -1.86 11.67
CA ASP A 7 12.70 -2.39 10.62
C ASP A 7 12.04 -3.59 9.94
N PHE A 8 11.74 -3.45 8.65
CA PHE A 8 10.96 -4.43 7.90
C PHE A 8 11.40 -4.47 6.43
N THR A 9 11.54 -5.66 5.87
CA THR A 9 11.87 -5.88 4.46
C THR A 9 10.96 -6.96 3.88
N VAL A 10 10.44 -6.72 2.68
CA VAL A 10 9.62 -7.68 1.93
C VAL A 10 10.41 -8.16 0.73
N GLU A 11 10.69 -9.45 0.71
CA GLU A 11 11.35 -10.09 -0.42
C GLU A 11 10.42 -10.25 -1.63
N LYS A 12 11.01 -10.23 -2.82
CA LYS A 12 10.26 -10.42 -4.08
C LYS A 12 9.55 -11.78 -4.07
N GLY A 13 8.25 -11.76 -4.36
CA GLY A 13 7.41 -12.96 -4.40
C GLY A 13 6.85 -13.39 -3.03
N ALA A 14 7.23 -12.71 -1.95
CA ALA A 14 6.67 -12.99 -0.64
C ALA A 14 5.29 -12.33 -0.45
N ILE A 15 4.39 -13.05 0.22
CA ILE A 15 3.09 -12.53 0.65
C ILE A 15 3.16 -12.29 2.15
N HIS A 16 2.92 -11.04 2.58
CA HIS A 16 2.95 -10.64 3.98
C HIS A 16 1.56 -10.18 4.46
N GLY A 17 1.16 -10.63 5.65
CA GLY A 17 -0.03 -10.15 6.34
C GLY A 17 0.35 -9.24 7.51
N LEU A 18 -0.16 -8.01 7.52
CA LEU A 18 -0.02 -7.11 8.68
C LEU A 18 -1.10 -7.43 9.71
N VAL A 19 -0.71 -7.93 10.89
CA VAL A 19 -1.64 -8.33 11.96
C VAL A 19 -1.44 -7.46 13.20
N GLY A 20 -2.53 -7.04 13.83
CA GLY A 20 -2.51 -6.23 15.06
C GLY A 20 -3.86 -5.58 15.35
N ARG A 21 -4.04 -5.03 16.55
CA ARG A 21 -5.26 -4.31 16.94
C ARG A 21 -5.49 -3.06 16.08
N ASN A 22 -6.73 -2.55 16.04
CA ASN A 22 -7.00 -1.25 15.44
C ASN A 22 -6.16 -0.17 16.13
N GLY A 23 -5.58 0.75 15.35
CA GLY A 23 -4.65 1.75 15.85
C GLY A 23 -3.18 1.31 15.94
N ALA A 24 -2.86 0.02 15.70
CA ALA A 24 -1.47 -0.48 15.75
C ALA A 24 -0.57 -0.05 14.58
N GLY A 25 -1.00 0.92 13.75
CA GLY A 25 -0.15 1.46 12.67
C GLY A 25 -0.21 0.77 11.32
N LYS A 26 -0.96 -0.34 11.17
CA LYS A 26 -1.04 -1.11 9.90
C LYS A 26 -1.39 -0.23 8.69
N THR A 27 -2.49 0.51 8.77
CA THR A 27 -2.92 1.41 7.69
C THR A 27 -1.90 2.53 7.46
N THR A 28 -1.25 3.02 8.51
CA THR A 28 -0.17 4.02 8.42
C THR A 28 1.02 3.44 7.65
N LEU A 29 1.46 2.22 7.95
CA LEU A 29 2.53 1.54 7.24
C LEU A 29 2.18 1.34 5.76
N MET A 30 0.96 0.86 5.47
CA MET A 30 0.50 0.74 4.08
C MET A 30 0.55 2.09 3.37
N LYS A 31 0.01 3.16 3.96
CA LYS A 31 0.04 4.51 3.39
C LYS A 31 1.47 5.02 3.16
N CYS A 32 2.43 4.70 4.04
CA CYS A 32 3.85 5.02 3.83
C CYS A 32 4.42 4.27 2.62
N LEU A 33 4.14 2.96 2.48
CA LEU A 33 4.60 2.15 1.34
C LEU A 33 4.05 2.65 0.00
N PHE A 34 2.78 3.07 -0.02
CA PHE A 34 2.15 3.68 -1.19
C PHE A 34 2.53 5.17 -1.39
N ASN A 35 3.43 5.73 -0.56
CA ASN A 35 3.83 7.13 -0.58
C ASN A 35 2.67 8.13 -0.46
N LEU A 36 1.59 7.75 0.24
CA LEU A 36 0.45 8.63 0.53
C LEU A 36 0.68 9.50 1.76
N ILE A 37 1.56 9.07 2.66
CA ILE A 37 2.04 9.85 3.79
C ILE A 37 3.55 9.64 3.90
N ARG A 38 4.27 10.65 4.41
CA ARG A 38 5.70 10.53 4.71
C ARG A 38 5.90 10.07 6.14
N PRO A 39 6.87 9.19 6.41
CA PRO A 39 7.25 8.88 7.79
C PRO A 39 7.84 10.14 8.45
N THR A 40 7.66 10.28 9.76
CA THR A 40 8.26 11.39 10.52
C THR A 40 9.78 11.32 10.56
N SER A 41 10.34 10.11 10.51
CA SER A 41 11.77 9.83 10.46
C SER A 41 12.01 8.47 9.77
N GLY A 42 13.25 8.22 9.35
CA GLY A 42 13.62 6.99 8.64
C GLY A 42 13.36 7.04 7.14
N ILE A 43 13.48 5.88 6.48
CA ILE A 43 13.45 5.75 5.02
C ILE A 43 12.49 4.63 4.64
N VAL A 44 11.71 4.83 3.56
CA VAL A 44 10.87 3.80 2.95
C VAL A 44 11.26 3.67 1.49
N ASN A 45 11.67 2.47 1.10
CA ASN A 45 12.03 2.13 -0.27
C ASN A 45 11.09 1.05 -0.82
N VAL A 46 10.69 1.19 -2.08
CA VAL A 46 9.86 0.24 -2.82
C VAL A 46 10.57 -0.08 -4.13
N PHE A 47 10.75 -1.37 -4.41
CA PHE A 47 11.55 -1.85 -5.56
C PHE A 47 12.96 -1.24 -5.64
N GLY A 48 13.60 -1.00 -4.49
CA GLY A 48 14.96 -0.44 -4.42
C GLY A 48 15.05 1.08 -4.58
N HIS A 49 13.92 1.79 -4.76
CA HIS A 49 13.87 3.24 -4.91
C HIS A 49 13.07 3.88 -3.77
N PRO A 50 13.30 5.17 -3.43
CA PRO A 50 12.45 5.89 -2.50
C PRO A 50 10.97 5.77 -2.88
N ALA A 51 10.10 5.58 -1.87
CA ALA A 51 8.68 5.43 -2.08
C ALA A 51 8.11 6.56 -2.96
N GLY A 52 7.24 6.21 -3.91
CA GLY A 52 6.65 7.13 -4.89
C GLY A 52 7.37 7.20 -6.22
N GLN A 53 8.69 6.97 -6.31
CA GLN A 53 9.41 6.98 -7.60
C GLN A 53 8.95 5.83 -8.53
N MET A 54 8.49 4.74 -7.92
CA MET A 54 8.01 3.54 -8.62
C MET A 54 6.49 3.38 -8.56
N ALA A 55 5.73 4.48 -8.38
CA ALA A 55 4.27 4.42 -8.23
C ALA A 55 3.57 3.67 -9.39
N HIS A 56 4.05 3.85 -10.62
CA HIS A 56 3.57 3.15 -11.83
C HIS A 56 3.79 1.62 -11.83
N LYS A 57 4.56 1.07 -10.87
CA LYS A 57 4.73 -0.39 -10.70
C LYS A 57 4.02 -0.92 -9.46
N VAL A 58 3.28 -0.07 -8.76
CA VAL A 58 2.65 -0.41 -7.48
C VAL A 58 1.13 -0.34 -7.63
N GLY A 59 0.49 -1.51 -7.68
CA GLY A 59 -0.96 -1.61 -7.55
C GLY A 59 -1.38 -1.56 -6.09
N GLY A 60 -2.38 -0.77 -5.76
CA GLY A 60 -2.82 -0.58 -4.38
C GLY A 60 -4.32 -0.41 -4.26
N LEU A 61 -4.89 -1.08 -3.28
CA LEU A 61 -6.28 -0.90 -2.87
C LEU A 61 -6.29 -0.68 -1.36
N ILE A 62 -6.35 0.59 -0.95
CA ILE A 62 -6.35 0.97 0.45
C ILE A 62 -7.75 1.43 0.82
N GLU A 63 -8.42 0.65 1.67
CA GLU A 63 -9.76 0.89 2.21
C GLU A 63 -10.91 0.68 1.20
N MET A 64 -12.07 0.26 1.72
CA MET A 64 -13.27 -0.10 0.96
C MET A 64 -14.29 1.05 0.92
N PRO A 65 -15.20 1.07 -0.08
CA PRO A 65 -15.46 0.03 -1.06
C PRO A 65 -14.62 0.17 -2.33
N ALA A 66 -13.99 -0.95 -2.70
CA ALA A 66 -13.17 -1.11 -3.89
C ALA A 66 -13.97 -1.32 -5.17
N PHE A 67 -15.29 -1.50 -5.09
CA PHE A 67 -16.08 -1.96 -6.23
C PHE A 67 -17.27 -1.06 -6.46
N TYR A 68 -17.41 -0.62 -7.72
CA TYR A 68 -18.59 0.06 -8.21
C TYR A 68 -19.68 -0.99 -8.43
N LYS A 69 -20.67 -1.02 -7.54
CA LYS A 69 -21.74 -2.03 -7.52
C LYS A 69 -22.60 -2.07 -8.79
N HIS A 70 -22.65 -0.97 -9.53
CA HIS A 70 -23.39 -0.87 -10.80
C HIS A 70 -22.59 -1.41 -11.99
N LEU A 71 -21.33 -1.79 -11.79
CA LEU A 71 -20.45 -2.37 -12.81
C LEU A 71 -20.24 -3.86 -12.55
N ASN A 72 -20.14 -4.64 -13.62
CA ASN A 72 -19.76 -6.05 -13.52
C ASN A 72 -18.28 -6.22 -13.19
N GLY A 73 -17.85 -7.46 -12.90
CA GLY A 73 -16.47 -7.74 -12.49
C GLY A 73 -15.43 -7.34 -13.54
N ARG A 74 -15.70 -7.54 -14.84
CA ARG A 74 -14.81 -7.13 -15.92
C ARG A 74 -14.67 -5.61 -16.01
N GLN A 75 -15.77 -4.88 -15.83
CA GLN A 75 -15.78 -3.42 -15.84
C GLN A 75 -15.01 -2.83 -14.65
N ASN A 76 -15.18 -3.40 -13.45
CA ASN A 76 -14.36 -3.03 -12.29
C ASN A 76 -12.88 -3.33 -12.56
N LEU A 77 -12.54 -4.52 -13.07
CA LEU A 77 -11.16 -4.88 -13.41
C LEU A 77 -10.55 -3.91 -14.43
N ALA A 78 -11.28 -3.56 -15.49
CA ALA A 78 -10.80 -2.62 -16.50
C ALA A 78 -10.52 -1.23 -15.92
N LEU A 79 -11.34 -0.75 -14.97
CA LEU A 79 -11.06 0.50 -14.26
C LEU A 79 -9.77 0.42 -13.44
N PHE A 80 -9.60 -0.64 -12.64
CA PHE A 80 -8.39 -0.80 -11.82
C PHE A 80 -7.14 -1.18 -12.62
N ALA A 81 -7.27 -1.75 -13.81
CA ALA A 81 -6.14 -2.06 -14.67
C ALA A 81 -5.77 -0.89 -15.60
N GLY A 82 -6.68 0.06 -15.83
CA GLY A 82 -6.46 1.19 -16.73
C GLY A 82 -5.93 2.47 -16.06
N TYR A 83 -6.06 2.60 -14.74
CA TYR A 83 -5.61 3.77 -13.97
C TYR A 83 -4.21 3.63 -13.34
N PHE A 84 -3.57 2.46 -13.44
CA PHE A 84 -2.24 2.17 -12.89
C PHE A 84 -1.24 1.84 -13.99
#